data_AF-A0AAE1F247-F1
#
_entry.id   AF-A0AAE1F247-F1
#
_cell.length_a   1.000
_cell.length_b   1.000
_cell.length_c   1.000
_cell.angle_alpha   90.00
_cell.angle_beta   90.00
_cell.angle_gamma   90.00
#
_symmetry.space_group_name_H-M   'P 1'
#
loop_
_entity.id
_entity.type
_entity.pdbx_description
1 polymer ?
#
loop_
_entity_poly.entity_id
_entity_poly.type
_entity_poly.pdbx_seq_one_letter_code
_entity_poly.pdbx_strand_id
1 'polypeptide(L)'
;MLSGATFLLLGHLLRIVVGDEHTHTYTDGEEVVLWMNTVGPYHNRQETYSYFSLPFCVGPKEKISHYHETLGEALQGVELEFSGLDIDFQADISKTTYCEVDLNEERLKTFIYAVKNHYWYQMYIDDLPIWGIVGEVDESNENYYIWTHKKFDLGYRDNQIVDVNLTSEARQKLELGAKVKFTYEVNWRKSSIKFEDRFDKYLDPNFFQHRIHWFSIFNSFMMVIFLVGLVSMILMRTLRKDYARYSKDEEMDDMERDLGDEYGWKQVHGDVFRPPSHPMLFSALVGAGCQMLTVTSLVILLAIVGELYTERGSMVSIAIFIYAATSPVNGYFGGSLYARMGGKVWIRQMMLSALLLPTLVCGTAFFINFIAIYYHASRAIAFTIMLAVICICTFVILPLTLVGTVLGRNLAGHPSYPCRVNAVPRPIPEKKWFMEPLVIIPLGGILPFGSIFIEMYFIFTSFWAYKIYYVYGFMLLVYAILLVVVMCVTVVCAYFLLNAEDYRWQWTSFLAAASTSVYVYVYATYYFFFKTKMYGFFQTSFYFGYMALFSVTLGLMCGTIGYLGTSKFVRKIYSTVKID
;
A
#
# COMPACT_ATOMS: atom_id res chain seq x y z
N MET A 1 -9.35 9.52 -47.29
CA MET A 1 -9.74 8.15 -47.66
C MET A 1 -8.46 7.36 -47.92
N LEU A 2 -8.37 6.17 -47.34
CA LEU A 2 -7.20 5.32 -47.08
C LEU A 2 -6.45 5.54 -45.76
N SER A 3 -6.26 4.39 -45.10
CA SER A 3 -5.36 4.07 -43.99
C SER A 3 -5.90 4.14 -42.55
N GLY A 4 -6.82 3.23 -42.24
CA GLY A 4 -7.15 2.82 -40.86
C GLY A 4 -7.30 1.31 -40.66
N ALA A 5 -7.13 0.48 -41.70
CA ALA A 5 -7.50 -0.94 -41.67
C ALA A 5 -6.31 -1.92 -41.79
N THR A 6 -5.08 -1.43 -41.97
CA THR A 6 -3.90 -2.28 -42.24
C THR A 6 -3.06 -2.63 -41.01
N PHE A 7 -3.38 -2.11 -39.82
CA PHE A 7 -2.65 -2.44 -38.58
C PHE A 7 -3.30 -3.55 -37.73
N LEU A 8 -4.49 -4.03 -38.11
CA LEU A 8 -5.25 -5.03 -37.34
C LEU A 8 -5.17 -6.46 -37.90
N LEU A 9 -4.50 -6.67 -39.04
CA LEU A 9 -4.53 -7.94 -39.77
C LEU A 9 -3.21 -8.75 -39.76
N LEU A 10 -2.17 -8.28 -39.06
CA LEU A 10 -0.89 -9.02 -38.93
C LEU A 10 -0.67 -9.68 -37.55
N GLY A 11 -1.67 -9.65 -36.66
CA GLY A 11 -1.59 -10.23 -35.30
C GLY A 11 -2.14 -11.65 -35.16
N HIS A 12 -2.70 -12.24 -36.23
CA HIS A 12 -3.17 -13.62 -36.24
C HIS A 12 -2.15 -14.55 -36.91
N LEU A 13 -0.93 -14.59 -36.38
CA LEU A 13 -0.10 -15.78 -36.49
C LEU A 13 -0.58 -16.76 -35.42
N LEU A 14 -0.98 -17.95 -35.87
CA LEU A 14 -1.40 -19.10 -35.06
C LEU A 14 -0.66 -19.15 -33.70
N ARG A 15 -1.29 -18.62 -32.65
CA ARG A 15 -1.03 -19.10 -31.30
C ARG A 15 -1.64 -20.49 -31.26
N ILE A 16 -0.80 -21.51 -31.36
CA ILE A 16 -1.13 -22.79 -30.75
C ILE A 16 -1.24 -22.44 -29.27
N VAL A 17 -2.48 -22.23 -28.80
CA VAL A 17 -2.76 -22.09 -27.38
C VAL A 17 -2.56 -23.50 -26.82
N VAL A 18 -1.34 -23.77 -26.38
CA VAL A 18 -1.05 -24.93 -25.55
C VAL A 18 -1.76 -24.66 -24.23
N GLY A 19 -2.56 -25.62 -23.77
CA GLY A 19 -3.16 -25.54 -22.45
C GLY A 19 -2.04 -25.59 -21.41
N ASP A 20 -2.07 -24.72 -20.42
CA ASP A 20 -1.07 -24.69 -19.34
C ASP A 20 -1.61 -23.88 -18.16
N GLU A 21 -0.80 -23.76 -17.11
CA GLU A 21 -1.08 -22.91 -15.95
C GLU A 21 -1.20 -21.42 -16.28
N HIS A 22 -0.71 -20.94 -17.44
CA HIS A 22 -0.85 -19.53 -17.85
C HIS A 22 -2.19 -19.25 -18.53
N THR A 23 -2.75 -20.26 -19.19
CA THR A 23 -4.07 -20.20 -19.82
C THR A 23 -5.17 -20.74 -18.91
N HIS A 24 -4.79 -21.38 -17.80
CA HIS A 24 -5.66 -22.07 -16.86
C HIS A 24 -6.60 -23.07 -17.55
N THR A 25 -6.12 -23.67 -18.64
CA THR A 25 -6.86 -24.66 -19.42
C THR A 25 -5.96 -25.83 -19.67
N TYR A 26 -6.43 -27.04 -19.40
CA TYR A 26 -5.68 -28.28 -19.45
C TYR A 26 -6.36 -29.27 -20.40
N THR A 27 -5.55 -30.05 -21.09
CA THR A 27 -5.95 -31.22 -21.87
C THR A 27 -5.88 -32.47 -21.00
N ASP A 28 -6.65 -33.51 -21.36
CA ASP A 28 -6.69 -34.76 -20.60
C ASP A 28 -5.29 -35.43 -20.59
N GLY A 29 -4.79 -35.77 -19.40
CA GLY A 29 -3.43 -36.29 -19.22
C GLY A 29 -2.31 -35.25 -19.36
N GLU A 30 -2.61 -33.95 -19.39
CA GLU A 30 -1.61 -32.89 -19.38
C GLU A 30 -0.96 -32.72 -18.00
N GLU A 31 0.33 -32.39 -17.98
CA GLU A 31 1.08 -32.20 -16.74
C GLU A 31 0.51 -31.03 -15.92
N VAL A 32 0.22 -31.28 -14.65
CA VAL A 32 -0.16 -30.29 -13.65
C VAL A 32 0.99 -30.12 -12.68
N VAL A 33 1.64 -28.96 -12.72
CA VAL A 33 2.82 -28.70 -11.88
C VAL A 33 2.41 -28.33 -10.45
N LEU A 34 2.89 -29.09 -9.48
CA LEU A 34 2.86 -28.71 -8.06
C LEU A 34 4.13 -27.94 -7.71
N TRP A 35 3.98 -26.66 -7.41
CA TRP A 35 5.06 -25.79 -6.98
C TRP A 35 5.16 -25.75 -5.46
N MET A 36 6.35 -26.07 -4.94
CA MET A 36 6.71 -25.84 -3.55
C MET A 36 7.20 -24.40 -3.41
N ASN A 37 6.68 -23.64 -2.45
CA ASN A 37 7.10 -22.25 -2.26
C ASN A 37 7.93 -22.11 -0.99
N THR A 38 7.27 -21.93 0.16
CA THR A 38 7.96 -21.53 1.39
C THR A 38 7.53 -22.36 2.58
N VAL A 39 8.43 -22.47 3.55
CA VAL A 39 8.18 -22.95 4.91
C VAL A 39 8.50 -21.85 5.92
N GLY A 40 7.83 -21.85 7.06
CA GLY A 40 8.14 -20.90 8.12
C GLY A 40 7.32 -21.11 9.39
N PRO A 41 7.67 -20.46 10.50
CA PRO A 41 6.89 -20.50 11.74
C PRO A 41 5.50 -19.86 11.56
N TYR A 42 4.47 -20.48 12.13
CA TYR A 42 3.08 -20.02 12.00
C TYR A 42 2.82 -18.62 12.58
N HIS A 43 3.58 -18.23 13.61
CA HIS A 43 3.45 -16.93 14.27
C HIS A 43 4.27 -15.82 13.61
N ASN A 44 5.38 -16.14 12.92
CA ASN A 44 6.19 -15.18 12.17
C ASN A 44 6.05 -15.45 10.67
N ARG A 45 4.85 -15.22 10.14
CA ARG A 45 4.51 -15.60 8.77
C ARG A 45 5.32 -14.90 7.67
N GLN A 46 6.04 -13.82 8.01
CA GLN A 46 6.87 -13.07 7.05
C GLN A 46 8.34 -13.55 7.06
N GLU A 47 8.69 -14.37 8.05
CA GLU A 47 9.95 -15.12 8.14
C GLU A 47 9.77 -16.45 7.43
N THR A 48 10.05 -16.46 6.12
CA THR A 48 9.91 -17.63 5.27
C THR A 48 11.25 -18.08 4.75
N TYR A 49 11.36 -19.39 4.52
CA TYR A 49 12.52 -20.08 3.97
C TYR A 49 12.05 -20.94 2.78
N SER A 50 12.97 -21.32 1.88
CA SER A 50 12.65 -22.27 0.80
C SER A 50 12.07 -23.56 1.38
N TYR A 51 11.09 -24.16 0.70
CA TYR A 51 10.46 -25.40 1.14
C TYR A 51 11.48 -26.51 1.48
N PHE A 52 12.51 -26.66 0.65
CA PHE A 52 13.53 -27.70 0.78
C PHE A 52 14.68 -27.31 1.74
N SER A 53 14.56 -26.17 2.44
CA SER A 53 15.41 -25.90 3.62
C SER A 53 15.15 -26.90 4.75
N LEU A 54 13.92 -27.42 4.84
CA LEU A 54 13.63 -28.60 5.66
C LEU A 54 14.06 -29.86 4.90
N PRO A 55 14.49 -30.93 5.61
CA PRO A 55 15.00 -32.15 5.00
C PRO A 55 13.89 -33.05 4.42
N PHE A 56 12.91 -32.42 3.75
CA PHE A 56 12.06 -33.06 2.77
C PHE A 56 12.88 -33.45 1.54
N CYS A 57 12.34 -34.38 0.78
CA CYS A 57 12.94 -34.82 -0.46
C CYS A 57 12.08 -34.43 -1.65
N VAL A 58 12.77 -34.23 -2.77
CA VAL A 58 12.17 -33.99 -4.08
C VAL A 58 11.66 -35.32 -4.62
N GLY A 59 10.54 -35.28 -5.33
CA GLY A 59 10.04 -36.44 -6.06
C GLY A 59 10.96 -36.86 -7.21
N PRO A 60 10.68 -38.00 -7.85
CA PRO A 60 11.56 -38.62 -8.83
C PRO A 60 11.63 -37.88 -10.17
N LYS A 61 10.72 -36.95 -10.46
CA LYS A 61 10.68 -36.23 -11.74
C LYS A 61 11.68 -35.07 -11.73
N GLU A 62 12.61 -35.06 -12.69
CA GLU A 62 13.71 -34.08 -12.75
C GLU A 62 13.46 -32.90 -13.70
N LYS A 63 12.53 -33.02 -14.64
CA LYS A 63 12.28 -32.00 -15.68
C LYS A 63 10.82 -31.58 -15.69
N ILE A 64 10.63 -30.27 -15.73
CA ILE A 64 9.34 -29.60 -15.96
C ILE A 64 9.21 -29.26 -17.44
N SER A 65 7.97 -29.25 -17.95
CA SER A 65 7.65 -28.79 -19.30
C SER A 65 7.81 -27.28 -19.48
N HIS A 66 7.50 -26.49 -18.45
CA HIS A 66 7.49 -25.02 -18.48
C HIS A 66 7.98 -24.40 -17.16
N TYR A 67 8.61 -23.22 -17.21
CA TYR A 67 9.15 -22.50 -16.05
C TYR A 67 8.50 -21.12 -15.92
N HIS A 68 8.16 -20.70 -14.69
CA HIS A 68 7.44 -19.45 -14.40
C HIS A 68 8.14 -18.63 -13.30
N GLU A 69 8.56 -17.41 -13.63
CA GLU A 69 8.89 -16.36 -12.65
C GLU A 69 8.54 -14.98 -13.20
N THR A 70 7.79 -14.19 -12.41
CA THR A 70 7.53 -12.77 -12.70
C THR A 70 8.31 -11.84 -11.76
N LEU A 71 8.54 -10.60 -12.22
CA LEU A 71 9.21 -9.56 -11.41
C LEU A 71 8.47 -9.28 -10.08
N GLY A 72 7.14 -9.36 -10.07
CA GLY A 72 6.32 -9.17 -8.87
C GLY A 72 6.50 -10.28 -7.84
N GLU A 73 6.52 -11.53 -8.30
CA GLU A 73 6.76 -12.71 -7.45
C GLU A 73 8.17 -12.67 -6.85
N ALA A 74 9.18 -12.34 -7.67
CA ALA A 74 10.56 -12.18 -7.22
C ALA A 74 10.71 -11.08 -6.15
N LEU A 75 9.97 -9.96 -6.29
CA LEU A 75 9.94 -8.88 -5.29
C LEU A 75 9.21 -9.27 -3.99
N GLN A 76 8.29 -10.23 -4.05
CA GLN A 76 7.58 -10.76 -2.89
C GLN A 76 8.34 -11.88 -2.17
N GLY A 77 9.45 -12.37 -2.75
CA GLY A 77 10.24 -13.48 -2.20
C GLY A 77 9.58 -14.84 -2.41
N VAL A 78 8.83 -14.99 -3.51
CA VAL A 78 8.29 -16.28 -3.94
C VAL A 78 9.40 -17.02 -4.66
N GLU A 79 9.78 -18.19 -4.14
CA GLU A 79 10.83 -19.06 -4.68
C GLU A 79 10.15 -20.39 -5.01
N LEU A 80 9.68 -20.52 -6.26
CA LEU A 80 8.94 -21.70 -6.70
C LEU A 80 9.92 -22.81 -7.07
N GLU A 81 9.94 -23.85 -6.26
CA GLU A 81 10.72 -25.05 -6.51
C GLU A 81 9.79 -26.19 -6.95
N PHE A 82 10.21 -26.93 -7.98
CA PHE A 82 9.43 -28.03 -8.48
C PHE A 82 9.36 -29.17 -7.44
N SER A 83 8.16 -29.67 -7.18
CA SER A 83 7.95 -30.76 -6.20
C SER A 83 8.58 -32.10 -6.61
N GLY A 84 8.77 -32.34 -7.91
CA GLY A 84 9.17 -33.64 -8.44
C GLY A 84 8.06 -34.69 -8.45
N LEU A 85 6.83 -34.33 -8.07
CA LEU A 85 5.67 -35.21 -8.12
C LEU A 85 5.07 -35.20 -9.53
N ASP A 86 4.70 -36.38 -10.01
CA ASP A 86 4.06 -36.55 -11.31
C ASP A 86 2.55 -36.47 -11.10
N ILE A 87 1.92 -35.40 -11.58
CA ILE A 87 0.48 -35.17 -11.45
C ILE A 87 -0.02 -34.80 -12.85
N ASP A 88 -0.92 -35.61 -13.38
CA ASP A 88 -1.55 -35.35 -14.68
C ASP A 88 -3.03 -35.00 -14.50
N PHE A 89 -3.52 -34.12 -15.37
CA PHE A 89 -4.90 -33.65 -15.35
C PHE A 89 -5.88 -34.82 -15.56
N GLN A 90 -6.86 -34.95 -14.66
CA GLN A 90 -7.87 -36.03 -14.63
C GLN A 90 -7.31 -37.46 -14.43
N ALA A 91 -6.04 -37.62 -14.06
CA ALA A 91 -5.44 -38.91 -13.73
C ALA A 91 -5.34 -39.12 -12.22
N ASP A 92 -6.12 -40.07 -11.69
CA ASP A 92 -6.06 -40.44 -10.28
C ASP A 92 -4.79 -41.23 -9.96
N ILE A 93 -4.14 -40.87 -8.84
CA ILE A 93 -2.94 -41.54 -8.36
C ILE A 93 -3.24 -42.12 -6.98
N SER A 94 -3.32 -43.44 -6.92
CA SER A 94 -3.41 -44.17 -5.65
C SER A 94 -2.18 -43.89 -4.78
N LYS A 95 -2.31 -44.07 -3.47
CA LYS A 95 -1.23 -43.84 -2.50
C LYS A 95 0.11 -44.44 -2.94
N THR A 96 1.03 -43.58 -3.35
CA THR A 96 2.37 -43.93 -3.83
C THR A 96 3.44 -43.31 -2.95
N THR A 97 4.49 -44.08 -2.71
CA THR A 97 5.69 -43.57 -2.02
C THR A 97 6.56 -42.89 -3.04
N TYR A 98 6.81 -41.58 -2.86
CA TYR A 98 7.68 -40.83 -3.77
C TYR A 98 9.12 -40.75 -3.27
N CYS A 99 9.33 -40.91 -1.96
CA CYS A 99 10.67 -40.82 -1.37
C CYS A 99 10.73 -41.41 0.06
N GLU A 100 11.92 -41.83 0.47
CA GLU A 100 12.27 -42.23 1.83
C GLU A 100 13.46 -41.42 2.36
N VAL A 101 13.35 -40.90 3.58
CA VAL A 101 14.39 -40.08 4.23
C VAL A 101 14.85 -40.77 5.51
N ASP A 102 16.17 -41.02 5.60
CA ASP A 102 16.81 -41.48 6.83
C ASP A 102 17.04 -40.31 7.79
N LEU A 103 16.59 -40.46 9.05
CA LEU A 103 16.72 -39.45 10.11
C LEU A 103 18.08 -39.53 10.82
N ASN A 104 19.05 -38.81 10.27
CA ASN A 104 20.32 -38.51 10.94
C ASN A 104 20.12 -37.45 12.06
N GLU A 105 21.09 -37.30 12.95
CA GLU A 105 21.01 -36.38 14.09
C GLU A 105 20.68 -34.94 13.68
N GLU A 106 21.29 -34.45 12.60
CA GLU A 106 21.05 -33.11 12.05
C GLU A 106 19.61 -32.96 11.51
N ARG A 107 19.18 -33.87 10.63
CA ARG A 107 17.82 -33.85 10.04
C ARG A 107 16.72 -33.96 11.09
N LEU A 108 16.96 -34.81 12.09
CA LEU A 108 16.06 -34.97 13.23
C LEU A 108 15.92 -33.67 14.02
N LYS A 109 17.04 -32.99 14.34
CA LYS A 109 17.01 -31.70 15.03
C LYS A 109 16.26 -30.65 14.24
N THR A 110 16.46 -30.59 12.92
CA THR A 110 15.75 -29.64 12.05
C THR A 110 14.23 -29.89 12.04
N PHE A 111 13.78 -31.15 11.90
CA PHE A 111 12.36 -31.45 11.97
C PHE A 111 11.76 -31.18 13.35
N ILE A 112 12.45 -31.55 14.43
CA ILE A 112 11.97 -31.24 15.79
C ILE A 112 11.85 -29.73 15.98
N TYR A 113 12.83 -28.95 15.53
CA TYR A 113 12.78 -27.50 15.59
C TYR A 113 11.57 -26.93 14.82
N ALA A 114 11.32 -27.44 13.61
CA ALA A 114 10.19 -27.03 12.79
C ALA A 114 8.84 -27.36 13.46
N VAL A 115 8.69 -28.58 13.99
CA VAL A 115 7.46 -29.01 14.68
C VAL A 115 7.25 -28.22 15.97
N LYS A 116 8.30 -28.01 16.77
CA LYS A 116 8.25 -27.22 18.02
C LYS A 116 7.81 -25.78 17.81
N ASN A 117 8.21 -25.17 16.69
CA ASN A 117 7.84 -23.79 16.34
C ASN A 117 6.58 -23.70 15.45
N HIS A 118 5.82 -24.80 15.33
CA HIS A 118 4.62 -24.91 14.50
C HIS A 118 4.85 -24.41 13.07
N TYR A 119 5.84 -25.00 12.39
CA TYR A 119 6.12 -24.64 11.00
C TYR A 119 4.97 -25.05 10.09
N TRP A 120 4.60 -24.13 9.21
CA TRP A 120 3.69 -24.36 8.10
C TRP A 120 4.48 -24.31 6.80
N TYR A 121 3.89 -24.86 5.75
CA TYR A 121 4.41 -24.79 4.39
C TYR A 121 3.34 -24.36 3.40
N GLN A 122 3.78 -23.74 2.32
CA GLN A 122 2.95 -23.28 1.22
C GLN A 122 3.32 -23.99 -0.07
N MET A 123 2.30 -24.35 -0.84
CA MET A 123 2.44 -24.88 -2.20
C MET A 123 1.41 -24.22 -3.10
N TYR A 124 1.59 -24.36 -4.41
CA TYR A 124 0.67 -23.86 -5.42
C TYR A 124 0.39 -24.92 -6.48
N ILE A 125 -0.87 -25.00 -6.91
CA ILE A 125 -1.31 -25.71 -8.11
C ILE A 125 -2.19 -24.72 -8.88
N ASP A 126 -1.85 -24.39 -10.12
CA ASP A 126 -2.64 -23.49 -10.97
C ASP A 126 -3.01 -22.15 -10.27
N ASP A 127 -2.01 -21.50 -9.66
CA ASP A 127 -2.11 -20.32 -8.79
C ASP A 127 -2.90 -20.46 -7.49
N LEU A 128 -3.58 -21.59 -7.26
CA LEU A 128 -4.35 -21.83 -6.05
C LEU A 128 -3.42 -22.16 -4.87
N PRO A 129 -3.43 -21.37 -3.79
CA PRO A 129 -2.55 -21.60 -2.66
C PRO A 129 -3.03 -22.78 -1.82
N ILE A 130 -2.07 -23.57 -1.36
CA ILE A 130 -2.26 -24.72 -0.48
C ILE A 130 -1.38 -24.51 0.75
N TRP A 131 -1.96 -24.68 1.92
CA TRP A 131 -1.25 -24.60 3.19
C TRP A 131 -1.30 -25.94 3.92
N GLY A 132 -0.18 -26.32 4.52
CA GLY A 132 -0.12 -27.47 5.42
C GLY A 132 0.78 -27.20 6.61
N ILE A 133 0.62 -27.99 7.67
CA ILE A 133 1.51 -27.98 8.83
C ILE A 133 2.52 -29.10 8.71
N VAL A 134 3.76 -28.86 9.12
CA VAL A 134 4.85 -29.85 9.03
C VAL A 134 4.55 -31.05 9.94
N GLY A 135 4.08 -30.79 11.15
CA GLY A 135 3.84 -31.82 12.16
C GLY A 135 3.11 -31.28 13.38
N GLU A 136 3.03 -32.12 14.41
CA GLU A 136 2.30 -31.83 15.64
C GLU A 136 3.13 -32.26 16.86
N VAL A 137 2.98 -31.52 17.96
CA VAL A 137 3.56 -31.85 19.25
C VAL A 137 2.48 -32.52 20.09
N ASP A 138 2.77 -33.69 20.63
CA ASP A 138 1.90 -34.32 21.62
C ASP A 138 2.23 -33.75 23.00
N GLU A 139 1.36 -32.84 23.47
CA GLU A 139 1.52 -32.10 24.74
C GLU A 139 1.65 -33.03 25.97
N SER A 140 1.18 -34.27 25.87
CA SER A 140 1.18 -35.20 27.00
C SER A 140 2.57 -35.75 27.34
N ASN A 141 3.42 -35.93 26.32
CA ASN A 141 4.68 -36.70 26.45
C ASN A 141 5.88 -36.00 25.78
N GLU A 142 5.76 -34.74 25.34
CA GLU A 142 6.79 -34.01 24.57
C GLU A 142 7.30 -34.77 23.33
N ASN A 143 6.46 -35.63 22.75
CA ASN A 143 6.80 -36.37 21.54
C ASN A 143 6.50 -35.54 20.30
N TYR A 144 7.43 -35.56 19.35
CA TYR A 144 7.32 -34.82 18.09
C TYR A 144 6.91 -35.76 16.96
N TYR A 145 5.86 -35.40 16.22
CA TYR A 145 5.34 -36.17 15.09
C TYR A 145 5.37 -35.34 13.81
N ILE A 146 5.61 -36.00 12.69
CA ILE A 146 5.57 -35.41 11.35
C ILE A 146 4.45 -36.05 10.52
N TRP A 147 3.80 -35.26 9.66
CA TRP A 147 2.82 -35.76 8.70
C TRP A 147 3.53 -36.26 7.43
N THR A 148 3.33 -37.53 7.09
CA THR A 148 4.09 -38.20 6.01
C THR A 148 3.27 -38.48 4.76
N HIS A 149 1.94 -38.41 4.86
CA HIS A 149 1.03 -38.64 3.74
C HIS A 149 0.34 -37.34 3.33
N LYS A 150 0.44 -36.98 2.03
CA LYS A 150 -0.26 -35.84 1.43
C LYS A 150 -1.33 -36.34 0.48
N LYS A 151 -2.59 -36.11 0.82
CA LYS A 151 -3.72 -36.44 -0.03
C LYS A 151 -4.25 -35.18 -0.70
N PHE A 152 -4.17 -35.12 -2.02
CA PHE A 152 -4.65 -34.02 -2.84
C PHE A 152 -6.01 -34.39 -3.45
N ASP A 153 -7.05 -33.62 -3.12
CA ASP A 153 -8.34 -33.73 -3.78
C ASP A 153 -8.51 -32.52 -4.72
N LEU A 154 -8.41 -32.76 -6.02
CA LEU A 154 -8.41 -31.75 -7.08
C LEU A 154 -9.80 -31.69 -7.75
N GLY A 155 -10.45 -30.55 -7.64
CA GLY A 155 -11.72 -30.27 -8.30
C GLY A 155 -11.48 -29.69 -9.69
N TYR A 156 -12.09 -30.29 -10.71
CA TYR A 156 -12.06 -29.77 -12.07
C TYR A 156 -13.46 -29.50 -12.60
N ARG A 157 -13.54 -28.55 -13.52
CA ARG A 157 -14.73 -28.29 -14.33
C ARG A 157 -14.29 -28.08 -15.78
N ASP A 158 -14.88 -28.87 -16.66
CA ASP A 158 -14.49 -28.89 -18.08
C ASP A 158 -12.97 -29.14 -18.19
N ASN A 159 -12.22 -28.16 -18.70
CA ASN A 159 -10.77 -28.24 -18.87
C ASN A 159 -10.01 -27.37 -17.84
N GLN A 160 -10.61 -27.00 -16.72
CA GLN A 160 -9.99 -26.06 -15.76
C GLN A 160 -10.00 -26.61 -14.33
N ILE A 161 -8.95 -26.28 -13.58
CA ILE A 161 -8.84 -26.59 -12.15
C ILE A 161 -9.55 -25.48 -11.37
N VAL A 162 -10.50 -25.87 -10.51
CA VAL A 162 -11.38 -24.94 -9.79
C VAL A 162 -11.31 -25.09 -8.28
N ASP A 163 -10.75 -26.18 -7.76
CA ASP A 163 -10.63 -26.39 -6.31
C ASP A 163 -9.45 -27.30 -6.00
N VAL A 164 -8.74 -27.03 -4.91
CA VAL A 164 -7.64 -27.85 -4.43
C VAL A 164 -7.75 -27.99 -2.92
N ASN A 165 -7.79 -29.23 -2.45
CA ASN A 165 -7.78 -29.59 -1.03
C ASN A 165 -6.56 -30.45 -0.73
N LEU A 166 -5.87 -30.13 0.37
CA LEU A 166 -4.81 -30.96 0.93
C LEU A 166 -5.26 -31.52 2.28
N THR A 167 -5.22 -32.84 2.41
CA THR A 167 -5.34 -33.53 3.69
C THR A 167 -3.98 -34.13 4.04
N SER A 168 -3.44 -33.75 5.20
CA SER A 168 -2.18 -34.32 5.72
C SER A 168 -2.51 -35.45 6.70
N GLU A 169 -2.03 -36.66 6.42
CA GLU A 169 -2.29 -37.86 7.22
C GLU A 169 -1.01 -38.62 7.54
N ALA A 170 -1.15 -39.78 8.20
CA ALA A 170 -0.07 -40.67 8.61
C ALA A 170 0.98 -39.97 9.50
N ARG A 171 0.62 -39.77 10.77
CA ARG A 171 1.54 -39.28 11.80
C ARG A 171 2.66 -40.30 12.05
N GLN A 172 3.91 -39.87 11.90
CA GLN A 172 5.09 -40.67 12.19
C GLN A 172 5.89 -40.00 13.31
N LYS A 173 6.31 -40.78 14.31
CA LYS A 173 7.14 -40.27 15.41
C LYS A 173 8.57 -40.01 14.92
N LEU A 174 9.14 -38.87 15.31
CA LEU A 174 10.51 -38.50 14.99
C LEU A 174 11.49 -39.14 15.99
N GLU A 175 12.25 -40.14 15.54
CA GLU A 175 13.27 -40.85 16.33
C GLU A 175 14.57 -40.99 15.54
N LEU A 176 15.71 -41.03 16.24
CA LEU A 176 17.02 -41.16 15.61
C LEU A 176 17.15 -42.50 14.87
N GLY A 177 17.58 -42.45 13.61
CA GLY A 177 17.74 -43.65 12.77
C GLY A 177 16.43 -44.22 12.20
N ALA A 178 15.28 -43.59 12.46
CA ALA A 178 14.04 -43.98 11.81
C ALA A 178 14.04 -43.59 10.33
N LYS A 179 13.42 -44.43 9.49
CA LYS A 179 13.21 -44.16 8.07
C LYS A 179 11.81 -43.62 7.84
N VAL A 180 11.72 -42.37 7.38
CA VAL A 180 10.44 -41.70 7.13
C VAL A 180 10.09 -41.84 5.66
N LYS A 181 9.02 -42.56 5.37
CA LYS A 181 8.49 -42.74 4.01
C LYS A 181 7.45 -41.68 3.73
N PHE A 182 7.70 -40.84 2.74
CA PHE A 182 6.75 -39.84 2.29
C PHE A 182 5.91 -40.37 1.13
N THR A 183 4.60 -40.19 1.24
CA THR A 183 3.62 -40.71 0.28
C THR A 183 2.66 -39.63 -0.16
N TYR A 184 2.18 -39.72 -1.39
CA TYR A 184 1.14 -38.84 -1.91
C TYR A 184 0.03 -39.64 -2.59
N GLU A 185 -1.15 -39.02 -2.66
CA GLU A 185 -2.34 -39.54 -3.35
C GLU A 185 -3.01 -38.34 -4.04
N VAL A 186 -3.50 -38.55 -5.26
CA VAL A 186 -4.22 -37.54 -6.03
C VAL A 186 -5.57 -38.11 -6.45
N ASN A 187 -6.65 -37.41 -6.09
CA ASN A 187 -8.01 -37.75 -6.50
C ASN A 187 -8.63 -36.58 -7.25
N TRP A 188 -9.08 -36.82 -8.46
CA TRP A 188 -9.81 -35.87 -9.27
C TRP A 188 -11.31 -36.00 -9.06
N ARG A 189 -11.99 -34.87 -8.87
CA ARG A 189 -13.44 -34.82 -8.74
C ARG A 189 -14.04 -33.75 -9.63
N LYS A 190 -15.14 -34.08 -10.29
CA LYS A 190 -15.91 -33.09 -11.04
C LYS A 190 -16.60 -32.13 -10.07
N SER A 191 -16.39 -30.84 -10.26
CA SER A 191 -16.97 -29.76 -9.44
C SER A 191 -18.01 -28.95 -10.23
N SER A 192 -18.98 -28.38 -9.52
CA SER A 192 -19.97 -27.45 -10.08
C SER A 192 -19.55 -25.99 -10.02
N ILE A 193 -18.45 -25.68 -9.32
CA ILE A 193 -17.90 -24.33 -9.14
C ILE A 193 -17.46 -23.77 -10.51
N LYS A 194 -17.71 -22.50 -10.79
CA LYS A 194 -17.21 -21.83 -12.01
C LYS A 194 -15.76 -21.42 -11.80
N PHE A 195 -15.02 -21.30 -12.90
CA PHE A 195 -13.62 -20.86 -12.84
C PHE A 195 -13.46 -19.48 -12.18
N GLU A 196 -14.36 -18.54 -12.47
CA GLU A 196 -14.39 -17.19 -11.86
C GLU A 196 -14.52 -17.24 -10.33
N ASP A 197 -15.33 -18.18 -9.81
CA ASP A 197 -15.64 -18.29 -8.38
C ASP A 197 -14.59 -19.14 -7.61
N ARG A 198 -13.53 -19.62 -8.27
CA ARG A 198 -12.57 -20.58 -7.67
C ARG A 198 -11.85 -20.03 -6.44
N PHE A 199 -11.65 -18.71 -6.38
CA PHE A 199 -10.97 -18.06 -5.28
C PHE A 199 -11.87 -17.78 -4.06
N ASP A 200 -13.20 -17.91 -4.19
CA ASP A 200 -14.15 -17.58 -3.11
C ASP A 200 -13.90 -18.36 -1.83
N LYS A 201 -13.41 -19.60 -1.96
CA LYS A 201 -13.04 -20.46 -0.83
C LYS A 201 -11.96 -19.85 0.07
N TYR A 202 -11.07 -19.03 -0.49
CA TYR A 202 -9.99 -18.37 0.24
C TYR A 202 -10.40 -17.02 0.83
N LEU A 203 -11.56 -16.50 0.42
CA LEU A 203 -12.14 -15.29 0.97
C LEU A 203 -12.85 -15.64 2.28
N ASP A 204 -12.65 -14.83 3.31
CA ASP A 204 -13.28 -15.03 4.64
C ASP A 204 -14.46 -14.05 4.81
N PRO A 205 -15.68 -14.40 4.35
CA PRO A 205 -16.84 -13.52 4.43
C PRO A 205 -17.30 -13.26 5.87
N ASN A 206 -17.03 -14.20 6.78
CA ASN A 206 -17.38 -14.07 8.19
C ASN A 206 -16.51 -13.03 8.91
N PHE A 207 -15.28 -12.82 8.43
CA PHE A 207 -14.40 -11.78 8.94
C PHE A 207 -14.69 -10.41 8.32
N PHE A 208 -14.84 -10.33 6.99
CA PHE A 208 -15.16 -9.09 6.28
C PHE A 208 -16.67 -8.80 6.26
N GLN A 209 -17.29 -8.82 7.44
CA GLN A 209 -18.73 -8.61 7.55
C GLN A 209 -19.11 -7.23 7.01
N HIS A 210 -19.92 -7.21 5.96
CA HIS A 210 -20.40 -5.96 5.35
C HIS A 210 -21.04 -5.01 6.37
N ARG A 211 -21.68 -5.54 7.43
CA ARG A 211 -22.29 -4.72 8.50
C ARG A 211 -21.27 -3.84 9.23
N ILE A 212 -20.06 -4.34 9.48
CA ILE A 212 -19.03 -3.60 10.22
C ILE A 212 -18.44 -2.49 9.32
N HIS A 213 -18.22 -2.78 8.04
CA HIS A 213 -17.81 -1.78 7.06
C HIS A 213 -18.85 -0.65 6.89
N TRP A 214 -20.13 -1.00 6.78
CA TRP A 214 -21.21 0.00 6.72
C TRP A 214 -21.32 0.84 8.00
N PHE A 215 -21.12 0.24 9.17
CA PHE A 215 -21.06 0.96 10.44
C PHE A 215 -19.90 1.97 10.47
N SER A 216 -18.71 1.54 10.04
CA SER A 216 -17.53 2.39 9.91
C SER A 216 -17.77 3.59 8.98
N ILE A 217 -18.37 3.32 7.83
CA ILE A 217 -18.68 4.34 6.82
C ILE A 217 -19.71 5.33 7.35
N PHE A 218 -20.78 4.86 7.99
CA PHE A 218 -21.80 5.73 8.56
C PHE A 218 -21.22 6.66 9.63
N ASN A 219 -20.42 6.12 10.55
CA ASN A 219 -19.77 6.91 11.60
C ASN A 219 -18.84 7.98 11.00
N SER A 220 -18.05 7.60 10.01
CA SER A 220 -17.09 8.50 9.35
C SER A 220 -17.80 9.55 8.48
N PHE A 221 -18.94 9.20 7.88
CA PHE A 221 -19.79 10.12 7.12
C PHE A 221 -20.47 11.17 8.01
N MET A 222 -20.94 10.79 9.21
CA MET A 222 -21.47 11.75 10.19
C MET A 222 -20.42 12.79 10.59
N MET A 223 -19.16 12.36 10.77
CA MET A 223 -18.04 13.27 11.03
C MET A 223 -17.78 14.25 9.89
N VAL A 224 -17.91 13.81 8.63
CA VAL A 224 -17.81 14.69 7.46
C VAL A 224 -18.89 15.75 7.46
N ILE A 225 -20.16 15.38 7.67
CA ILE A 225 -21.28 16.33 7.71
C ILE A 225 -21.04 17.40 8.77
N PHE A 226 -20.63 16.99 9.97
CA PHE A 226 -20.31 17.91 11.05
C PHE A 226 -19.19 18.89 10.66
N LEU A 227 -18.08 18.40 10.09
CA LEU A 227 -16.95 19.23 9.69
C LEU A 227 -17.27 20.18 8.54
N VAL A 228 -17.98 19.71 7.52
CA VAL A 228 -18.44 20.54 6.41
C VAL A 228 -19.41 21.61 6.92
N GLY A 229 -20.29 21.27 7.85
CA GLY A 229 -21.17 22.22 8.53
C GLY A 229 -20.39 23.30 9.28
N LEU A 230 -19.35 22.91 10.03
CA LEU A 230 -18.47 23.84 10.75
C LEU A 230 -17.72 24.76 9.79
N VAL A 231 -17.09 24.23 8.74
CA VAL A 231 -16.39 25.03 7.72
C VAL A 231 -17.36 25.99 7.02
N SER A 232 -18.56 25.51 6.66
CA SER A 232 -19.60 26.34 6.04
C SER A 232 -20.08 27.44 6.98
N MET A 233 -20.24 27.14 8.28
CA MET A 233 -20.57 28.15 9.30
C MET A 233 -19.46 29.20 9.41
N ILE A 234 -18.19 28.80 9.44
CA ILE A 234 -17.05 29.74 9.45
C ILE A 234 -17.10 30.66 8.23
N LEU A 235 -17.24 30.09 7.03
CA LEU A 235 -17.35 30.83 5.78
C LEU A 235 -18.55 31.79 5.79
N MET A 236 -19.75 31.31 6.12
CA MET A 236 -20.97 32.11 6.17
C MET A 236 -20.93 33.18 7.26
N ARG A 237 -20.33 32.91 8.41
CA ARG A 237 -20.15 33.89 9.49
C ARG A 237 -19.18 34.98 9.07
N THR A 238 -18.09 34.61 8.39
CA THR A 238 -17.11 35.57 7.84
C THR A 238 -17.78 36.46 6.80
N LEU A 239 -18.48 35.86 5.83
CA LEU A 239 -19.20 36.59 4.77
C LEU A 239 -20.31 37.50 5.32
N ARG A 240 -21.14 37.02 6.26
CA ARG A 240 -22.21 37.84 6.86
C ARG A 240 -21.67 38.99 7.70
N LYS A 241 -20.62 38.75 8.49
CA LYS A 241 -19.98 39.79 9.30
C LYS A 241 -19.33 40.85 8.41
N ASP A 242 -18.77 40.44 7.28
CA ASP A 242 -18.20 41.36 6.29
C ASP A 242 -19.29 42.17 5.59
N TYR A 243 -20.38 41.54 5.10
CA TYR A 243 -21.49 42.23 4.44
C TYR A 243 -22.18 43.26 5.36
N ALA A 244 -22.44 42.88 6.62
CA ALA A 244 -23.07 43.77 7.60
C ALA A 244 -22.15 44.92 8.06
N ARG A 245 -20.83 44.81 7.85
CA ARG A 245 -19.88 45.89 8.09
C ARG A 245 -19.86 46.86 6.91
N TYR A 246 -19.81 46.38 5.67
CA TYR A 246 -19.88 47.26 4.49
C TYR A 246 -21.17 48.10 4.45
N SER A 247 -22.31 47.53 4.85
CA SER A 247 -23.55 48.29 4.95
C SER A 247 -23.53 49.37 6.04
N LYS A 248 -22.68 49.23 7.06
CA LYS A 248 -22.49 50.23 8.12
C LYS A 248 -21.40 51.24 7.78
N ASP A 249 -20.35 50.81 7.08
CA ASP A 249 -19.26 51.68 6.63
C ASP A 249 -19.74 52.67 5.55
N GLU A 250 -20.80 52.35 4.77
CA GLU A 250 -21.48 53.32 3.90
C GLU A 250 -22.26 54.41 4.68
N GLU A 251 -22.54 54.19 5.97
CA GLU A 251 -23.30 55.11 6.85
C GLU A 251 -22.41 55.88 7.85
N MET A 252 -21.11 55.57 7.94
CA MET A 252 -20.15 56.18 8.89
C MET A 252 -19.32 57.31 8.24
N ASP A 253 -19.10 58.39 9.01
CA ASP A 253 -18.37 59.58 8.58
C ASP A 253 -16.85 59.32 8.47
N ASP A 254 -16.15 60.00 7.54
CA ASP A 254 -14.77 59.69 7.12
C ASP A 254 -13.71 59.68 8.24
N MET A 255 -14.01 60.27 9.41
CA MET A 255 -13.10 60.37 10.56
C MET A 255 -13.10 59.12 11.47
N GLU A 256 -14.16 58.30 11.42
CA GLU A 256 -14.28 57.05 12.19
C GLU A 256 -13.79 55.82 11.40
N ARG A 257 -13.47 56.05 10.13
CA ARG A 257 -13.03 55.07 9.13
C ARG A 257 -11.63 54.52 9.40
N ASP A 258 -10.77 55.27 10.09
CA ASP A 258 -9.34 54.96 10.33
C ASP A 258 -9.08 54.25 11.68
N LEU A 259 -10.11 54.09 12.53
CA LEU A 259 -9.99 53.51 13.89
C LEU A 259 -10.55 52.08 14.00
N GLY A 260 -11.06 51.52 12.90
CA GLY A 260 -11.63 50.18 12.88
C GLY A 260 -10.57 49.08 12.75
N ASP A 261 -9.85 48.77 13.83
CA ASP A 261 -8.89 47.64 13.91
C ASP A 261 -9.40 46.41 13.13
N GLU A 262 -8.81 46.15 11.96
CA GLU A 262 -9.15 45.00 11.11
C GLU A 262 -8.63 43.71 11.75
N TYR A 263 -9.25 43.17 12.80
CA TYR A 263 -8.64 42.05 13.55
C TYR A 263 -8.35 40.76 12.75
N GLY A 264 -7.18 40.18 13.04
CA GLY A 264 -6.83 38.78 12.81
C GLY A 264 -6.33 38.49 11.40
N TRP A 265 -7.11 37.73 10.64
CA TRP A 265 -6.66 37.21 9.35
C TRP A 265 -6.53 38.28 8.25
N LYS A 266 -7.33 39.35 8.27
CA LYS A 266 -7.26 40.38 7.20
C LYS A 266 -5.95 41.18 7.23
N GLN A 267 -5.36 41.39 8.41
CA GLN A 267 -4.13 42.17 8.55
C GLN A 267 -2.92 41.50 7.89
N VAL A 268 -2.95 40.17 7.71
CA VAL A 268 -1.84 39.44 7.11
C VAL A 268 -1.94 39.34 5.59
N HIS A 269 -2.88 40.05 4.93
CA HIS A 269 -3.07 40.02 3.47
C HIS A 269 -1.77 40.24 2.67
N GLY A 270 -0.87 41.10 3.16
CA GLY A 270 0.41 41.39 2.53
C GLY A 270 1.50 40.33 2.73
N ASP A 271 1.34 39.38 3.65
CA ASP A 271 2.35 38.36 3.97
C ASP A 271 1.89 36.91 3.73
N VAL A 272 0.58 36.68 3.56
CA VAL A 272 -0.05 35.35 3.39
C VAL A 272 0.48 34.56 2.19
N PHE A 273 0.86 35.25 1.11
CA PHE A 273 1.34 34.61 -0.12
C PHE A 273 2.86 34.49 -0.22
N ARG A 274 3.59 34.81 0.85
CA ARG A 274 5.05 34.66 0.92
C ARG A 274 5.44 33.18 0.73
N PRO A 275 6.57 32.89 0.06
CA PRO A 275 7.11 31.53 0.00
C PRO A 275 7.34 30.95 1.41
N PRO A 276 7.03 29.66 1.65
CA PRO A 276 7.32 29.02 2.92
C PRO A 276 8.82 28.85 3.14
N SER A 277 9.23 28.56 4.38
CA SER A 277 10.59 28.12 4.67
C SER A 277 10.93 26.86 3.85
N HIS A 278 12.17 26.75 3.35
CA HIS A 278 12.61 25.62 2.52
C HIS A 278 11.66 25.26 1.34
N PRO A 279 11.41 26.19 0.39
CA PRO A 279 10.44 25.99 -0.69
C PRO A 279 10.78 24.82 -1.62
N MET A 280 12.06 24.44 -1.72
CA MET A 280 12.50 23.28 -2.51
C MET A 280 11.99 21.95 -1.92
N LEU A 281 12.15 21.74 -0.61
CA LEU A 281 11.65 20.54 0.05
C LEU A 281 10.12 20.52 0.04
N PHE A 282 9.50 21.66 0.37
CA PHE A 282 8.04 21.77 0.39
C PHE A 282 7.41 21.41 -0.96
N SER A 283 7.93 21.98 -2.07
CA SER A 283 7.44 21.68 -3.41
C SER A 283 7.69 20.23 -3.83
N ALA A 284 8.82 19.63 -3.45
CA ALA A 284 9.09 18.21 -3.69
C ALA A 284 8.11 17.28 -2.95
N LEU A 285 7.80 17.58 -1.67
CA LEU A 285 6.85 16.80 -0.88
C LEU A 285 5.42 16.89 -1.45
N VAL A 286 5.00 18.08 -1.87
CA VAL A 286 3.68 18.29 -2.51
C VAL A 286 3.61 17.58 -3.87
N GLY A 287 4.68 17.63 -4.67
CA GLY A 287 4.78 16.89 -5.93
C GLY A 287 4.66 15.38 -5.72
N ALA A 288 5.44 14.83 -4.77
CA ALA A 288 5.38 13.42 -4.41
C ALA A 288 4.00 13.01 -3.90
N GLY A 289 3.36 13.82 -3.05
CA GLY A 289 2.01 13.52 -2.58
C GLY A 289 0.95 13.56 -3.68
N CYS A 290 1.03 14.48 -4.65
CA CYS A 290 0.15 14.47 -5.83
C CYS A 290 0.32 13.19 -6.66
N GLN A 291 1.56 12.73 -6.84
CA GLN A 291 1.83 11.45 -7.50
C GLN A 291 1.22 10.30 -6.71
N MET A 292 1.45 10.21 -5.39
CA MET A 292 0.91 9.13 -4.56
C MET A 292 -0.62 9.11 -4.54
N LEU A 293 -1.29 10.26 -4.52
CA LEU A 293 -2.76 10.33 -4.64
C LEU A 293 -3.23 9.75 -5.97
N THR A 294 -2.52 10.05 -7.07
CA THR A 294 -2.84 9.53 -8.40
C THR A 294 -2.61 8.01 -8.46
N VAL A 295 -1.47 7.53 -7.93
CA VAL A 295 -1.13 6.11 -7.87
C VAL A 295 -2.17 5.34 -7.06
N THR A 296 -2.48 5.78 -5.84
CA THR A 296 -3.48 5.12 -4.99
C THR A 296 -4.86 5.10 -5.65
N SER A 297 -5.28 6.21 -6.28
CA SER A 297 -6.56 6.26 -6.98
C SER A 297 -6.62 5.26 -8.14
N LEU A 298 -5.58 5.20 -8.98
CA LEU A 298 -5.53 4.29 -10.12
C LEU A 298 -5.43 2.82 -9.69
N VAL A 299 -4.62 2.51 -8.67
CA VAL A 299 -4.50 1.15 -8.14
C VAL A 299 -5.82 0.66 -7.56
N ILE A 300 -6.53 1.49 -6.77
CA ILE A 300 -7.85 1.11 -6.24
C ILE A 300 -8.86 0.90 -7.37
N LEU A 301 -8.89 1.77 -8.38
CA LEU A 301 -9.81 1.64 -9.51
C LEU A 301 -9.53 0.37 -10.33
N LEU A 302 -8.26 0.07 -10.60
CA LEU A 302 -7.90 -1.16 -11.30
C LEU A 302 -8.20 -2.40 -10.44
N ALA A 303 -7.93 -2.36 -9.13
CA ALA A 303 -8.28 -3.44 -8.19
C ALA A 303 -9.77 -3.78 -8.21
N ILE A 304 -10.65 -2.78 -8.41
CA ILE A 304 -12.09 -2.98 -8.55
C ILE A 304 -12.46 -3.61 -9.91
N VAL A 305 -11.77 -3.22 -10.99
CA VAL A 305 -12.11 -3.65 -12.35
C VAL A 305 -11.51 -5.02 -12.71
N GLY A 306 -10.29 -5.30 -12.27
CA GLY A 306 -9.48 -6.41 -12.81
C GLY A 306 -9.32 -7.62 -11.90
N GLU A 307 -10.11 -7.74 -10.83
CA GLU A 307 -10.03 -8.86 -9.85
C GLU A 307 -8.57 -9.24 -9.49
N LEU A 308 -7.73 -8.23 -9.26
CA LEU A 308 -6.27 -8.37 -9.11
C LEU A 308 -5.84 -9.25 -7.91
N TYR A 309 -6.77 -9.76 -7.11
CA TYR A 309 -6.48 -10.71 -6.02
C TYR A 309 -6.31 -12.17 -6.51
N THR A 310 -6.67 -12.46 -7.75
CA THR A 310 -6.61 -13.80 -8.37
C THR A 310 -5.20 -14.19 -8.81
N GLU A 311 -4.41 -13.24 -9.31
CA GLU A 311 -3.04 -13.47 -9.78
C GLU A 311 -1.98 -13.12 -8.72
N ARG A 312 -0.94 -13.96 -8.62
CA ARG A 312 0.19 -13.78 -7.70
C ARG A 312 1.03 -12.56 -8.09
N GLY A 313 1.41 -11.73 -7.12
CA GLY A 313 2.33 -10.60 -7.35
C GLY A 313 1.82 -9.47 -8.26
N SER A 314 0.63 -9.59 -8.84
CA SER A 314 0.06 -8.67 -9.84
C SER A 314 -0.12 -7.25 -9.27
N MET A 315 -0.66 -7.14 -8.06
CA MET A 315 -0.88 -5.87 -7.34
C MET A 315 0.40 -5.04 -7.19
N VAL A 316 1.51 -5.69 -6.80
CA VAL A 316 2.80 -5.00 -6.59
C VAL A 316 3.39 -4.57 -7.94
N SER A 317 3.36 -5.45 -8.94
CA SER A 317 3.84 -5.16 -10.30
C SER A 317 3.08 -3.99 -10.93
N ILE A 318 1.75 -4.01 -10.82
CA ILE A 318 0.87 -2.96 -11.33
C ILE A 318 1.10 -1.64 -10.58
N ALA A 319 1.27 -1.68 -9.26
CA ALA A 319 1.61 -0.49 -8.47
C ALA A 319 2.95 0.13 -8.89
N ILE A 320 3.99 -0.68 -9.13
CA ILE A 320 5.30 -0.20 -9.61
C ILE A 320 5.17 0.42 -11.01
N PHE A 321 4.44 -0.23 -11.91
CA PHE A 321 4.20 0.27 -13.26
C PHE A 321 3.45 1.61 -13.24
N ILE A 322 2.35 1.71 -12.48
CA ILE A 322 1.58 2.95 -12.34
C ILE A 322 2.42 4.04 -11.68
N TYR A 323 3.20 3.72 -10.65
CA TYR A 323 4.11 4.67 -10.03
C TYR A 323 5.10 5.25 -11.04
N ALA A 324 5.72 4.40 -11.87
CA ALA A 324 6.62 4.82 -12.93
C ALA A 324 5.89 5.68 -13.99
N ALA A 325 4.73 5.24 -14.47
CA ALA A 325 3.93 5.95 -15.49
C ALA A 325 3.43 7.32 -15.02
N THR A 326 3.12 7.46 -13.73
CA THR A 326 2.62 8.70 -13.10
C THR A 326 3.74 9.65 -12.66
N SER A 327 5.01 9.32 -12.85
CA SER A 327 6.16 10.20 -12.54
C SER A 327 6.06 11.64 -13.10
N PRO A 328 5.48 11.90 -14.29
CA PRO A 328 5.27 13.28 -14.76
C PRO A 328 4.38 14.12 -13.85
N VAL A 329 3.45 13.52 -13.10
CA VAL A 329 2.57 14.22 -12.15
C VAL A 329 3.40 14.84 -11.02
N ASN A 330 4.36 14.09 -10.48
CA ASN A 330 5.29 14.58 -9.47
C ASN A 330 6.05 15.81 -9.96
N GLY A 331 6.65 15.68 -11.16
CA GLY A 331 7.39 16.75 -11.79
C GLY A 331 6.52 17.99 -12.06
N TYR A 332 5.30 17.80 -12.56
CA TYR A 332 4.38 18.88 -12.91
C TYR A 332 3.96 19.70 -11.69
N PHE A 333 3.46 19.05 -10.64
CA PHE A 333 2.99 19.75 -9.44
C PHE A 333 4.15 20.33 -8.62
N GLY A 334 5.24 19.58 -8.43
CA GLY A 334 6.41 20.07 -7.70
C GLY A 334 7.13 21.22 -8.44
N GLY A 335 7.37 21.04 -9.74
CA GLY A 335 8.05 22.03 -10.58
C GLY A 335 7.25 23.33 -10.76
N SER A 336 5.94 23.24 -10.98
CA SER A 336 5.06 24.41 -11.08
C SER A 336 4.98 25.18 -9.76
N LEU A 337 4.86 24.47 -8.62
CA LEU A 337 4.79 25.10 -7.31
C LEU A 337 6.10 25.80 -6.94
N TYR A 338 7.25 25.17 -7.21
CA TYR A 338 8.55 25.78 -6.97
C TYR A 338 8.77 27.03 -7.83
N ALA A 339 8.34 27.01 -9.09
CA ALA A 339 8.38 28.18 -9.96
C ALA A 339 7.50 29.33 -9.44
N ARG A 340 6.27 29.03 -8.99
CA ARG A 340 5.35 30.01 -8.39
C ARG A 340 5.95 30.68 -7.15
N MET A 341 6.76 29.97 -6.38
CA MET A 341 7.43 30.49 -5.19
C MET A 341 8.71 31.28 -5.50
N GLY A 342 9.04 31.53 -6.78
CA GLY A 342 10.25 32.26 -7.18
C GLY A 342 11.52 31.40 -7.21
N GLY A 343 11.40 30.07 -7.21
CA GLY A 343 12.52 29.14 -7.21
C GLY A 343 13.30 29.11 -8.52
N LYS A 344 14.60 29.46 -8.46
CA LYS A 344 15.49 29.50 -9.64
C LYS A 344 16.19 28.17 -9.94
N VAL A 345 16.54 27.40 -8.90
CA VAL A 345 17.39 26.19 -9.02
C VAL A 345 16.54 24.93 -9.25
N TRP A 346 15.90 24.88 -10.41
CA TRP A 346 14.84 23.92 -10.71
C TRP A 346 15.31 22.49 -10.95
N ILE A 347 16.54 22.31 -11.47
CA ILE A 347 17.13 20.98 -11.67
C ILE A 347 17.30 20.27 -10.31
N ARG A 348 17.75 21.00 -9.28
CA ARG A 348 17.90 20.44 -7.92
C ARG A 348 16.55 20.08 -7.31
N GLN A 349 15.53 20.91 -7.53
CA GLN A 349 14.18 20.58 -7.07
C GLN A 349 13.65 19.32 -7.78
N MET A 350 13.84 19.22 -9.10
CA MET A 350 13.44 18.04 -9.89
C MET A 350 14.13 16.77 -9.41
N MET A 351 15.44 16.81 -9.18
CA MET A 351 16.20 15.67 -8.63
C MET A 351 15.70 15.27 -7.24
N LEU A 352 15.43 16.25 -6.37
CA LEU A 352 14.85 15.98 -5.06
C LEU A 352 13.46 15.34 -5.19
N SER A 353 12.59 15.85 -6.06
CA SER A 353 11.25 15.32 -6.32
C SER A 353 11.28 13.88 -6.83
N ALA A 354 12.19 13.58 -7.76
CA ALA A 354 12.31 12.26 -8.37
C ALA A 354 12.90 11.22 -7.42
N LEU A 355 13.86 11.60 -6.58
CA LEU A 355 14.64 10.66 -5.76
C LEU A 355 14.14 10.49 -4.33
N LEU A 356 13.37 11.44 -3.78
CA LEU A 356 13.00 11.43 -2.36
C LEU A 356 12.26 10.15 -1.93
N LEU A 357 11.20 9.76 -2.63
CA LEU A 357 10.44 8.56 -2.27
C LEU A 357 11.16 7.27 -2.70
N PRO A 358 11.72 7.14 -3.92
CA PRO A 358 12.46 5.93 -4.30
C PRO A 358 13.66 5.67 -3.39
N THR A 359 14.39 6.69 -2.97
CA THR A 359 15.54 6.52 -2.05
C THR A 359 15.07 6.04 -0.67
N LEU A 360 13.94 6.56 -0.17
CA LEU A 360 13.36 6.10 1.10
C LEU A 360 12.94 4.62 1.01
N VAL A 361 12.20 4.25 -0.04
CA VAL A 361 11.73 2.87 -0.24
C VAL A 361 12.90 1.93 -0.44
N CYS A 362 13.85 2.26 -1.33
CA CYS A 362 15.04 1.44 -1.56
C CYS A 362 15.88 1.34 -0.29
N GLY A 363 16.10 2.43 0.44
CA GLY A 363 16.88 2.43 1.68
C GLY A 363 16.29 1.49 2.74
N THR A 364 14.98 1.55 2.96
CA THR A 364 14.29 0.62 3.87
C THR A 364 14.32 -0.82 3.34
N ALA A 365 14.10 -1.03 2.05
CA ALA A 365 14.15 -2.35 1.43
C ALA A 365 15.55 -2.98 1.52
N PHE A 366 16.62 -2.23 1.24
CA PHE A 366 18.01 -2.68 1.38
C PHE A 366 18.35 -3.03 2.82
N PHE A 367 17.91 -2.21 3.79
CA PHE A 367 18.11 -2.50 5.21
C PHE A 367 17.44 -3.82 5.63
N ILE A 368 16.17 -4.01 5.25
CA ILE A 368 15.44 -5.25 5.52
C ILE A 368 16.07 -6.43 4.78
N ASN A 369 16.52 -6.23 3.55
CA ASN A 369 17.15 -7.26 2.73
C ASN A 369 18.48 -7.74 3.34
N PHE A 370 19.27 -6.83 3.92
CA PHE A 370 20.49 -7.21 4.64
C PHE A 370 20.20 -8.16 5.80
N ILE A 371 19.12 -7.89 6.56
CA ILE A 371 18.67 -8.79 7.63
C ILE A 371 18.14 -10.10 7.03
N ALA A 372 17.38 -10.06 5.94
CA ALA A 372 16.86 -11.26 5.27
C ALA A 372 17.99 -12.20 4.84
N ILE A 373 19.06 -11.65 4.25
CA ILE A 373 20.26 -12.40 3.86
C ILE A 373 20.96 -13.01 5.06
N TYR A 374 21.09 -12.26 6.17
CA TYR A 374 21.69 -12.79 7.40
C TYR A 374 20.92 -13.99 7.98
N TYR A 375 19.59 -13.99 7.85
CA TYR A 375 18.75 -15.11 8.28
C TYR A 375 18.62 -16.21 7.22
N HIS A 376 19.19 -16.08 6.02
CA HIS A 376 18.94 -16.99 4.88
C HIS A 376 17.44 -17.15 4.55
N ALA A 377 16.64 -16.10 4.73
CA ALA A 377 15.22 -16.11 4.44
C ALA A 377 14.98 -16.09 2.91
N SER A 378 13.95 -16.81 2.42
CA SER A 378 13.50 -16.79 1.01
C SER A 378 13.04 -15.40 0.56
N ARG A 379 12.74 -14.54 1.53
CA ARG A 379 12.36 -13.13 1.36
C ARG A 379 13.53 -12.21 1.03
N ALA A 380 14.75 -12.74 0.93
CA ALA A 380 15.89 -11.98 0.46
C ALA A 380 15.72 -11.66 -1.04
N ILE A 381 15.74 -10.37 -1.38
CA ILE A 381 15.64 -9.88 -2.76
C ILE A 381 16.98 -10.12 -3.46
N ALA A 382 16.93 -10.84 -4.59
CA ALA A 382 18.09 -11.11 -5.43
C ALA A 382 18.73 -9.82 -5.97
N PHE A 383 20.06 -9.83 -6.13
CA PHE A 383 20.82 -8.67 -6.60
C PHE A 383 20.36 -8.15 -7.96
N THR A 384 19.99 -9.05 -8.88
CA THR A 384 19.48 -8.71 -10.21
C THR A 384 18.22 -7.87 -10.16
N ILE A 385 17.31 -8.16 -9.22
CA ILE A 385 16.05 -7.43 -9.04
C ILE A 385 16.32 -6.03 -8.46
N MET A 386 17.25 -5.93 -7.51
CA MET A 386 17.67 -4.63 -6.97
C MET A 386 18.27 -3.73 -8.06
N LEU A 387 19.08 -4.30 -8.96
CA LEU A 387 19.61 -3.59 -10.12
C LEU A 387 18.49 -3.16 -11.09
N ALA A 388 17.51 -4.03 -11.34
CA ALA A 388 16.35 -3.69 -12.18
C ALA A 388 15.55 -2.50 -11.63
N VAL A 389 15.30 -2.47 -10.31
CA VAL A 389 14.62 -1.34 -9.64
C VAL A 389 15.42 -0.04 -9.81
N ILE A 390 16.73 -0.08 -9.63
CA ILE A 390 17.60 1.09 -9.85
C ILE A 390 17.50 1.57 -11.31
N CYS A 391 17.52 0.66 -12.28
CA CYS A 391 17.35 0.98 -13.70
C CYS A 391 15.99 1.62 -13.99
N ILE A 392 14.90 1.15 -13.37
CA ILE A 392 13.57 1.79 -13.50
C ILE A 392 13.61 3.21 -12.92
N CYS A 393 14.25 3.41 -11.76
CA CYS A 393 14.39 4.73 -11.15
C CYS A 393 15.19 5.72 -12.04
N THR A 394 16.30 5.27 -12.65
CA THR A 394 17.20 6.13 -13.42
C THR A 394 16.74 6.35 -14.86
N PHE A 395 16.24 5.32 -15.54
CA PHE A 395 15.91 5.38 -16.97
C PHE A 395 14.42 5.65 -17.25
N VAL A 396 13.54 5.43 -16.27
CA VAL A 396 12.09 5.65 -16.47
C VAL A 396 11.59 6.80 -15.60
N ILE A 397 11.71 6.70 -14.28
CA ILE A 397 11.14 7.68 -13.34
C ILE A 397 11.79 9.05 -13.51
N LEU A 398 13.13 9.12 -13.56
CA LEU A 398 13.84 10.40 -13.64
C LEU A 398 13.55 11.17 -14.95
N PRO A 399 13.64 10.58 -16.16
CA PRO A 399 13.29 11.29 -17.39
C PRO A 399 11.82 11.71 -17.46
N LEU A 400 10.89 10.85 -17.01
CA LEU A 400 9.47 11.20 -16.97
C LEU A 400 9.17 12.35 -16.00
N THR A 401 9.85 12.36 -14.84
CA THR A 401 9.74 13.48 -13.88
C THR A 401 10.29 14.77 -14.47
N LEU A 402 11.41 14.72 -15.22
CA LEU A 402 11.97 15.86 -15.92
C LEU A 402 10.95 16.46 -16.91
N VAL A 403 10.31 15.63 -17.74
CA VAL A 403 9.27 16.07 -18.69
C VAL A 403 8.13 16.76 -17.93
N GLY A 404 7.64 16.15 -16.86
CA GLY A 404 6.63 16.74 -15.99
C GLY A 404 7.03 18.10 -15.43
N THR A 405 8.27 18.22 -14.94
CA THR A 405 8.81 19.48 -14.38
C THR A 405 8.88 20.59 -15.42
N VAL A 406 9.35 20.30 -16.64
CA VAL A 406 9.42 21.30 -17.71
C VAL A 406 8.01 21.78 -18.08
N LEU A 407 7.06 20.85 -18.25
CA LEU A 407 5.66 21.18 -18.55
C LEU A 407 5.02 22.01 -17.43
N GLY A 408 5.18 21.61 -16.17
CA GLY A 408 4.59 22.30 -15.02
C GLY A 408 5.12 23.72 -14.85
N ARG A 409 6.43 23.93 -15.05
CA ARG A 409 7.05 25.26 -14.98
C ARG A 409 6.54 26.19 -16.06
N ASN A 410 6.37 25.70 -17.29
CA ASN A 410 5.97 26.53 -18.42
C ASN A 410 4.46 26.82 -18.43
N LEU A 411 3.62 25.82 -18.11
CA LEU A 411 2.16 25.96 -18.17
C LEU A 411 1.58 26.61 -16.91
N ALA A 412 2.18 26.35 -15.75
CA ALA A 412 1.58 26.66 -14.47
C ALA A 412 2.55 27.35 -13.50
N GLY A 413 3.77 27.72 -13.93
CA GLY A 413 4.81 28.28 -13.05
C GLY A 413 4.67 29.77 -12.72
N HIS A 414 3.77 30.51 -13.38
CA HIS A 414 3.59 31.93 -13.11
C HIS A 414 2.86 32.17 -11.76
N PRO A 415 3.40 33.03 -10.87
CA PRO A 415 2.71 33.39 -9.64
C PRO A 415 1.45 34.23 -9.94
N SER A 416 0.30 33.80 -9.43
CA SER A 416 -0.99 34.49 -9.58
C SER A 416 -1.58 34.76 -8.18
N TYR A 417 -0.97 35.70 -7.45
CA TYR A 417 -1.40 36.02 -6.09
C TYR A 417 -2.51 37.09 -6.11
N PRO A 418 -3.62 36.90 -5.35
CA PRO A 418 -4.69 37.89 -5.25
C PRO A 418 -4.26 39.24 -4.69
N CYS A 419 -3.25 39.25 -3.81
CA CYS A 419 -2.77 40.45 -3.12
C CYS A 419 -1.27 40.62 -3.37
N ARG A 420 -0.80 41.87 -3.33
CA ARG A 420 0.62 42.20 -3.40
C ARG A 420 1.32 41.72 -2.12
N VAL A 421 2.48 41.08 -2.28
CA VAL A 421 3.30 40.63 -1.14
C VAL A 421 4.22 41.76 -0.68
N ASN A 422 4.23 42.03 0.62
CA ASN A 422 5.08 43.03 1.25
C ASN A 422 6.55 42.60 1.23
N ALA A 423 7.46 43.57 1.04
CA ALA A 423 8.90 43.30 1.00
C ALA A 423 9.42 42.82 2.37
N VAL A 424 9.01 43.51 3.44
CA VAL A 424 9.43 43.22 4.81
C VAL A 424 8.34 42.39 5.51
N PRO A 425 8.69 41.26 6.14
CA PRO A 425 7.71 40.46 6.89
C PRO A 425 7.27 41.18 8.16
N ARG A 426 5.96 41.18 8.43
CA ARG A 426 5.43 41.70 9.70
C ARG A 426 5.86 40.82 10.89
N PRO A 427 6.16 41.40 12.07
CA PRO A 427 6.34 40.63 13.30
C PRO A 427 5.05 39.90 13.70
N ILE A 428 5.17 38.64 14.10
CA ILE A 428 4.05 37.81 14.54
C ILE A 428 3.78 38.12 16.02
N PRO A 429 2.55 38.48 16.41
CA PRO A 429 2.22 38.77 17.81
C PRO A 429 2.28 37.52 18.69
N GLU A 430 2.37 37.72 20.00
CA GLU A 430 2.24 36.61 20.96
C GLU A 430 0.84 36.01 20.88
N LYS A 431 0.78 34.70 20.69
CA LYS A 431 -0.46 33.93 20.53
C LYS A 431 -0.73 33.07 21.75
N LYS A 432 -2.00 32.75 21.97
CA LYS A 432 -2.41 31.81 23.02
C LYS A 432 -1.82 30.42 22.72
N TRP A 433 -1.51 29.66 23.77
CA TRP A 433 -0.87 28.34 23.67
C TRP A 433 -1.55 27.38 22.67
N PHE A 434 -2.89 27.38 22.61
CA PHE A 434 -3.66 26.50 21.72
C PHE A 434 -3.66 26.94 20.24
N MET A 435 -3.23 28.17 19.95
CA MET A 435 -3.09 28.69 18.58
C MET A 435 -1.67 28.50 18.04
N GLU A 436 -0.78 27.87 18.80
CA GLU A 436 0.56 27.56 18.31
C GLU A 436 0.55 26.41 17.30
N PRO A 437 1.34 26.49 16.20
CA PRO A 437 1.48 25.40 15.23
C PRO A 437 1.82 24.06 15.88
N LEU A 438 2.63 24.06 16.95
CA LEU A 438 3.02 22.84 17.67
C LEU A 438 1.82 22.12 18.31
N VAL A 439 0.75 22.84 18.64
CA VAL A 439 -0.49 22.28 19.20
C VAL A 439 -1.51 22.00 18.10
N ILE A 440 -1.64 22.89 17.13
CA ILE A 440 -2.57 22.74 15.99
C ILE A 440 -2.24 21.50 15.14
N ILE A 441 -0.96 21.25 14.87
CA ILE A 441 -0.50 20.14 14.02
C ILE A 441 -0.95 18.76 14.56
N PRO A 442 -0.65 18.37 15.82
CA PRO A 442 -1.11 17.10 16.35
C PRO A 442 -2.64 17.03 16.45
N LEU A 443 -3.31 18.10 16.92
CA LEU A 443 -4.77 18.11 17.02
C LEU A 443 -5.48 17.91 15.68
N GLY A 444 -4.91 18.44 14.59
CA GLY A 444 -5.44 18.28 13.24
C GLY A 444 -5.49 16.83 12.76
N GLY A 445 -4.60 15.95 13.25
CA GLY A 445 -4.51 14.56 12.79
C GLY A 445 -5.52 13.61 13.45
N ILE A 446 -6.11 13.99 14.59
CA ILE A 446 -6.99 13.14 15.40
C ILE A 446 -8.28 12.80 14.66
N LEU A 447 -8.94 13.81 14.08
CA LEU A 447 -10.24 13.61 13.41
C LEU A 447 -10.12 12.77 12.12
N PRO A 448 -9.16 13.04 11.21
CA PRO A 448 -8.94 12.16 10.07
C PRO A 448 -8.57 10.73 10.48
N PHE A 449 -7.76 10.55 11.52
CA PHE A 449 -7.45 9.21 12.03
C PHE A 449 -8.70 8.47 12.53
N GLY A 450 -9.56 9.15 13.32
CA GLY A 450 -10.83 8.59 13.78
C GLY A 450 -11.76 8.14 12.65
N SER A 451 -11.73 8.83 11.50
CA SER A 451 -12.53 8.49 10.32
C SER A 451 -12.04 7.25 9.54
N ILE A 452 -10.82 6.78 9.78
CA ILE A 452 -10.26 5.61 9.08
C ILE A 452 -9.92 4.45 10.01
N PHE A 453 -10.01 4.64 11.32
CA PHE A 453 -9.50 3.71 12.33
C PHE A 453 -10.04 2.29 12.19
N ILE A 454 -11.35 2.12 11.96
CA ILE A 454 -11.97 0.80 11.84
C ILE A 454 -11.48 0.09 10.57
N GLU A 455 -11.38 0.79 9.45
CA GLU A 455 -10.90 0.20 8.19
C GLU A 455 -9.41 -0.12 8.24
N MET A 456 -8.64 0.70 8.96
CA MET A 456 -7.22 0.44 9.19
C MET A 456 -7.00 -0.90 9.89
N TYR A 457 -7.88 -1.32 10.81
CA TYR A 457 -7.83 -2.63 11.44
C TYR A 457 -7.98 -3.77 10.43
N PHE A 458 -8.91 -3.66 9.49
CA PHE A 458 -9.13 -4.66 8.44
C PHE A 458 -7.95 -4.71 7.46
N ILE A 459 -7.42 -3.55 7.07
CA ILE A 459 -6.22 -3.44 6.23
C ILE A 459 -5.02 -4.11 6.91
N PHE A 460 -4.77 -3.80 8.18
CA PHE A 460 -3.64 -4.39 8.93
C PHE A 460 -3.79 -5.90 9.09
N THR A 461 -5.00 -6.38 9.36
CA THR A 461 -5.24 -7.82 9.47
C THR A 461 -5.05 -8.53 8.14
N SER A 462 -5.39 -7.88 7.04
CA SER A 462 -5.20 -8.44 5.70
C SER A 462 -3.71 -8.57 5.37
N PHE A 463 -2.92 -7.51 5.58
CA PHE A 463 -1.48 -7.52 5.32
C PHE A 463 -0.70 -8.47 6.22
N TRP A 464 -1.03 -8.52 7.52
CA TRP A 464 -0.19 -9.21 8.51
C TRP A 464 -0.71 -10.59 8.92
N ALA A 465 -1.98 -10.90 8.68
CA ALA A 465 -2.58 -12.22 8.97
C ALA A 465 -3.00 -13.01 7.71
N TYR A 466 -2.52 -12.62 6.52
CA TYR A 466 -2.77 -13.29 5.22
C TYR A 466 -4.24 -13.50 4.88
N LYS A 467 -5.13 -12.63 5.38
CA LYS A 467 -6.51 -12.60 4.89
C LYS A 467 -6.53 -11.80 3.60
N ILE A 468 -7.02 -12.40 2.51
CA ILE A 468 -7.14 -11.71 1.23
C ILE A 468 -8.17 -10.59 1.39
N TYR A 469 -7.73 -9.34 1.20
CA TYR A 469 -8.65 -8.20 1.19
C TYR A 469 -9.27 -8.08 -0.19
N TYR A 470 -10.57 -8.36 -0.31
CA TYR A 470 -11.28 -8.32 -1.59
C TYR A 470 -12.29 -7.17 -1.69
N VAL A 471 -12.51 -6.41 -0.61
CA VAL A 471 -13.59 -5.41 -0.56
C VAL A 471 -13.13 -4.00 -0.97
N TYR A 472 -12.54 -3.90 -2.17
CA TYR A 472 -11.94 -2.66 -2.68
C TYR A 472 -12.94 -1.50 -2.86
N GLY A 473 -14.23 -1.80 -3.05
CA GLY A 473 -15.28 -0.77 -3.12
C GLY A 473 -15.42 0.05 -1.83
N PHE A 474 -15.33 -0.59 -0.65
CA PHE A 474 -15.33 0.13 0.63
C PHE A 474 -14.03 0.91 0.83
N MET A 475 -12.88 0.36 0.40
CA MET A 475 -11.60 1.06 0.43
C MET A 475 -11.66 2.38 -0.34
N LEU A 476 -12.25 2.40 -1.55
CA LEU A 476 -12.44 3.61 -2.35
C LEU A 476 -13.27 4.67 -1.63
N LEU A 477 -14.37 4.25 -1.00
CA LEU A 477 -15.27 5.15 -0.27
C LEU A 477 -14.56 5.78 0.94
N VAL A 478 -13.85 4.96 1.72
CA VAL A 478 -13.10 5.40 2.91
C VAL A 478 -11.95 6.32 2.51
N TYR A 479 -11.26 6.00 1.40
CA TYR A 479 -10.27 6.88 0.79
C TYR A 479 -10.87 8.24 0.44
N ALA A 480 -12.04 8.29 -0.22
CA ALA A 480 -12.70 9.55 -0.56
C ALA A 480 -13.14 10.35 0.69
N ILE A 481 -13.67 9.68 1.72
CA ILE A 481 -14.00 10.29 3.01
C ILE A 481 -12.75 10.92 3.64
N LEU A 482 -11.64 10.19 3.68
CA LEU A 482 -10.38 10.68 4.23
C LEU A 482 -9.93 11.98 3.54
N LEU A 483 -9.98 12.04 2.20
CA LEU A 483 -9.62 13.26 1.45
C LEU A 483 -10.46 14.46 1.86
N VAL A 484 -11.78 14.27 2.03
CA VAL A 484 -12.70 15.33 2.44
C VAL A 484 -12.47 15.76 3.89
N VAL A 485 -12.32 14.81 4.82
CA VAL A 485 -12.07 15.09 6.25
C VAL A 485 -10.76 15.86 6.41
N VAL A 486 -9.68 15.40 5.78
CA VAL A 486 -8.37 16.06 5.81
C VAL A 486 -8.46 17.49 5.30
N MET A 487 -9.14 17.70 4.16
CA MET A 487 -9.34 19.02 3.59
C MET A 487 -10.12 19.95 4.54
N CYS A 488 -11.20 19.47 5.17
CA CYS A 488 -12.00 20.28 6.08
C CYS A 488 -11.22 20.65 7.35
N VAL A 489 -10.57 19.67 7.99
CA VAL A 489 -9.82 19.89 9.23
C VAL A 489 -8.67 20.87 9.02
N THR A 490 -7.94 20.74 7.91
CA THR A 490 -6.81 21.63 7.60
C THR A 490 -7.23 23.07 7.32
N VAL A 491 -8.38 23.27 6.65
CA VAL A 491 -8.97 24.61 6.48
C VAL A 491 -9.30 25.24 7.82
N VAL A 492 -9.88 24.48 8.75
CA VAL A 492 -10.18 24.96 10.12
C VAL A 492 -8.88 25.32 10.87
N CYS A 493 -7.88 24.44 10.85
CA CYS A 493 -6.57 24.67 11.45
C CYS A 493 -5.89 25.93 10.88
N ALA A 494 -5.90 26.09 9.56
CA ALA A 494 -5.32 27.26 8.90
C ALA A 494 -6.09 28.55 9.23
N TYR A 495 -7.42 28.48 9.32
CA TYR A 495 -8.23 29.62 9.72
C TYR A 495 -7.93 30.07 11.16
N PHE A 496 -7.78 29.13 12.10
CA PHE A 496 -7.35 29.47 13.46
C PHE A 496 -5.96 30.12 13.50
N LEU A 497 -5.01 29.60 12.71
CA LEU A 497 -3.67 30.17 12.62
C LEU A 497 -3.70 31.61 12.04
N LEU A 498 -4.45 31.83 10.96
CA LEU A 498 -4.58 33.15 10.34
C LEU A 498 -5.27 34.16 11.27
N ASN A 499 -6.26 33.72 12.07
CA ASN A 499 -6.87 34.58 13.09
C ASN A 499 -5.91 34.96 14.22
N ALA A 500 -4.85 34.18 14.43
CA ALA A 500 -3.75 34.50 15.33
C ALA A 500 -2.64 35.33 14.67
N GLU A 501 -2.93 35.92 13.49
CA GLU A 501 -2.00 36.78 12.72
C GLU A 501 -0.69 36.08 12.32
N ASP A 502 -0.68 34.74 12.26
CA ASP A 502 0.46 33.96 11.79
C ASP A 502 0.25 33.55 10.32
N TYR A 503 1.00 34.17 9.41
CA TYR A 503 0.90 33.95 7.97
C TYR A 503 1.55 32.63 7.49
N ARG A 504 2.20 31.85 8.36
CA ARG A 504 2.98 30.64 7.99
C ARG A 504 2.10 29.38 7.81
N TRP A 505 0.95 29.54 7.15
CA TRP A 505 -0.07 28.50 7.04
C TRP A 505 0.33 27.33 6.13
N GLN A 506 1.29 27.49 5.20
CA GLN A 506 1.61 26.43 4.22
C GLN A 506 2.16 25.18 4.88
N TRP A 507 3.17 25.31 5.76
CA TRP A 507 3.70 24.16 6.50
C TRP A 507 2.73 23.66 7.55
N THR A 508 2.02 24.54 8.24
CA THR A 508 1.05 24.13 9.26
C THR A 508 -0.10 23.32 8.65
N SER A 509 -0.64 23.74 7.51
CA SER A 509 -1.69 22.98 6.80
C SER A 509 -1.20 21.63 6.27
N PHE A 510 0.01 21.58 5.73
CA PHE A 510 0.63 20.32 5.29
C PHE A 510 0.86 19.37 6.48
N LEU A 511 1.51 19.85 7.54
CA LEU A 511 1.86 19.01 8.69
C LEU A 511 0.64 18.63 9.54
N ALA A 512 -0.38 19.48 9.67
CA ALA A 512 -1.61 19.17 10.39
C ALA A 512 -2.40 18.03 9.74
N ALA A 513 -2.32 17.89 8.42
CA ALA A 513 -2.86 16.72 7.74
C ALA A 513 -1.92 15.52 7.78
N ALA A 514 -0.62 15.75 7.60
CA ALA A 514 0.36 14.67 7.64
C ALA A 514 0.42 14.01 9.02
N SER A 515 0.09 14.71 10.11
CA SER A 515 0.06 14.17 11.48
C SER A 515 -0.91 12.99 11.63
N THR A 516 -1.91 12.83 10.76
CA THR A 516 -2.74 11.62 10.69
C THR A 516 -1.89 10.35 10.58
N SER A 517 -0.78 10.39 9.84
CA SER A 517 0.08 9.21 9.71
C SER A 517 0.85 8.87 10.98
N VAL A 518 1.13 9.84 11.85
CA VAL A 518 1.74 9.59 13.16
C VAL A 518 0.78 8.76 14.02
N TYR A 519 -0.50 9.12 14.03
CA TYR A 519 -1.53 8.33 14.73
C TYR A 519 -1.66 6.92 14.16
N VAL A 520 -1.58 6.76 12.84
CA VAL A 520 -1.57 5.45 12.19
C VAL A 520 -0.34 4.63 12.58
N TYR A 521 0.84 5.25 12.67
CA TYR A 521 2.06 4.56 13.10
C TYR A 521 2.00 4.16 14.59
N VAL A 522 1.48 5.03 15.46
CA VAL A 522 1.20 4.68 16.87
C VAL A 522 0.22 3.51 16.97
N TYR A 523 -0.83 3.52 16.15
CA TYR A 523 -1.76 2.40 16.05
C TYR A 523 -1.10 1.11 15.54
N ALA A 524 -0.18 1.21 14.59
CA ALA A 524 0.61 0.07 14.12
C ALA A 524 1.47 -0.52 15.24
N THR A 525 2.07 0.31 16.10
CA THR A 525 2.77 -0.15 17.30
C THR A 525 1.81 -0.87 18.26
N TYR A 526 0.63 -0.30 18.53
CA TYR A 526 -0.38 -0.96 19.35
C TYR A 526 -0.81 -2.31 18.76
N TYR A 527 -1.06 -2.36 17.44
CA TYR A 527 -1.45 -3.58 16.74
C TYR A 527 -0.38 -4.67 16.86
N PHE A 528 0.90 -4.32 16.72
CA PHE A 528 2.01 -5.24 16.88
C PHE A 528 1.98 -5.93 18.25
N PHE A 529 1.94 -5.17 19.35
CA PHE A 529 2.03 -5.72 20.70
C PHE A 529 0.75 -6.44 21.17
N PHE A 530 -0.43 -5.96 20.78
CA PHE A 530 -1.70 -6.44 21.35
C PHE A 530 -2.54 -7.31 20.42
N LYS A 531 -2.26 -7.30 19.11
CA LYS A 531 -3.03 -8.08 18.11
C LYS A 531 -2.20 -9.13 17.39
N THR A 532 -0.90 -8.91 17.22
CA THR A 532 -0.01 -9.91 16.60
C THR A 532 0.67 -10.78 17.65
N LYS A 533 0.99 -12.03 17.27
CA LYS A 533 1.85 -12.93 18.05
C LYS A 533 3.28 -13.00 17.47
N MET A 534 3.66 -11.97 16.72
CA MET A 534 4.94 -11.88 16.03
C MET A 534 6.08 -11.65 17.02
N TYR A 535 7.19 -12.34 16.82
CA TYR A 535 8.40 -12.19 17.64
C TYR A 535 9.65 -12.27 16.76
N GLY A 536 10.82 -12.00 17.33
CA GLY A 536 12.10 -12.08 16.63
C GLY A 536 12.48 -10.79 15.89
N PHE A 537 13.79 -10.62 15.70
CA PHE A 537 14.36 -9.38 15.16
C PHE A 537 14.00 -9.14 13.70
N PHE A 538 14.02 -10.18 12.86
CA PHE A 538 13.68 -10.09 11.45
C PHE A 538 12.23 -9.64 11.23
N GLN A 539 11.27 -10.36 11.83
CA GLN A 539 9.84 -10.04 11.75
C GLN A 539 9.52 -8.63 12.27
N THR A 540 10.15 -8.23 13.38
CA THR A 540 9.97 -6.89 13.98
C THR A 540 10.49 -5.80 13.04
N SER A 541 11.70 -5.96 12.51
CA SER A 541 12.31 -4.99 11.58
C SER A 541 11.52 -4.88 10.28
N PHE A 542 11.04 -6.02 9.76
CA PHE A 542 10.17 -6.06 8.59
C PHE A 542 8.87 -5.31 8.86
N TYR A 543 8.16 -5.62 9.95
CA TYR A 543 6.91 -4.97 10.32
C TYR A 543 7.05 -3.45 10.43
N PHE A 544 7.95 -2.97 11.30
CA PHE A 544 8.09 -1.54 11.53
C PHE A 544 8.65 -0.78 10.32
N GLY A 545 9.54 -1.40 9.52
CA GLY A 545 10.06 -0.80 8.30
C GLY A 545 8.96 -0.53 7.27
N TYR A 546 8.15 -1.53 6.94
CA TYR A 546 7.03 -1.35 6.00
C TYR A 546 5.92 -0.47 6.57
N MET A 547 5.63 -0.54 7.86
CA MET A 547 4.64 0.34 8.50
C MET A 547 5.10 1.81 8.51
N ALA A 548 6.41 2.07 8.62
CA ALA A 548 6.97 3.41 8.49
C ALA A 548 6.81 3.93 7.05
N LEU A 549 7.11 3.12 6.03
CA LEU A 549 6.90 3.48 4.62
C LEU A 549 5.42 3.77 4.31
N PHE A 550 4.51 2.92 4.81
CA PHE A 550 3.07 3.11 4.69
C PHE A 550 2.63 4.44 5.32
N SER A 551 3.10 4.73 6.53
CA SER A 551 2.76 5.96 7.27
C SER A 551 3.34 7.20 6.58
N VAL A 552 4.59 7.17 6.11
CA VAL A 552 5.17 8.30 5.37
C VAL A 552 4.37 8.58 4.10
N THR A 553 4.02 7.54 3.35
CA THR A 553 3.22 7.67 2.12
C THR A 553 1.85 8.28 2.41
N LEU A 554 1.15 7.77 3.43
CA LEU A 554 -0.13 8.33 3.87
C LEU A 554 0.01 9.79 4.31
N GLY A 555 1.07 10.12 5.04
CA GLY A 555 1.37 11.48 5.49
C GLY A 555 1.60 12.45 4.33
N LEU A 556 2.31 12.02 3.27
CA LEU A 556 2.51 12.82 2.05
C LEU A 556 1.19 13.08 1.31
N MET A 557 0.34 12.05 1.20
CA MET A 557 -0.97 12.15 0.57
C MET A 557 -1.89 13.12 1.34
N CYS A 558 -2.06 12.89 2.65
CA CYS A 558 -2.87 13.74 3.51
C CYS A 558 -2.31 15.17 3.53
N GLY A 559 -1.01 15.34 3.75
CA GLY A 559 -0.34 16.65 3.77
C GLY A 559 -0.56 17.46 2.50
N THR A 560 -0.48 16.79 1.34
CA THR A 560 -0.70 17.42 0.04
C THR A 560 -2.14 17.86 -0.14
N ILE A 561 -3.12 17.03 0.21
CA ILE A 561 -4.55 17.39 0.13
C ILE A 561 -4.87 18.55 1.08
N GLY A 562 -4.34 18.50 2.30
CA GLY A 562 -4.47 19.56 3.28
C GLY A 562 -3.95 20.90 2.76
N TYR A 563 -2.75 20.90 2.19
CA TYR A 563 -2.18 22.09 1.57
C TYR A 563 -2.98 22.58 0.35
N LEU A 564 -3.37 21.70 -0.58
CA LEU A 564 -4.10 22.09 -1.79
C LEU A 564 -5.48 22.66 -1.46
N GLY A 565 -6.19 22.03 -0.52
CA GLY A 565 -7.48 22.50 0.00
C GLY A 565 -7.36 23.86 0.67
N THR A 566 -6.40 23.99 1.59
CA THR A 566 -6.12 25.25 2.29
C THR A 566 -5.69 26.34 1.32
N SER A 567 -4.85 26.04 0.33
CA SER A 567 -4.41 27.02 -0.67
C SER A 567 -5.57 27.55 -1.52
N LYS A 568 -6.56 26.72 -1.86
CA LYS A 568 -7.77 27.17 -2.56
C LYS A 568 -8.62 28.06 -1.66
N PHE A 569 -8.80 27.65 -0.39
CA PHE A 569 -9.52 28.44 0.61
C PHE A 569 -8.88 29.81 0.83
N VAL A 570 -7.57 29.86 1.11
CA VAL A 570 -6.80 31.09 1.33
C VAL A 570 -6.91 32.01 0.11
N ARG A 571 -6.67 31.50 -1.10
CA ARG A 571 -6.83 32.32 -2.32
C ARG A 571 -8.24 32.89 -2.45
N LYS A 572 -9.27 32.11 -2.10
CA LYS A 572 -10.66 32.55 -2.19
C LYS A 572 -10.96 33.66 -1.19
N ILE A 573 -10.59 33.52 0.09
CA ILE A 573 -10.89 34.53 1.11
C ILE A 573 -10.15 35.84 0.88
N TYR A 574 -8.90 35.81 0.38
CA TYR A 574 -8.14 37.05 0.11
C TYR A 574 -8.48 37.68 -1.25
N SER A 575 -9.01 36.91 -2.21
CA SER A 575 -9.55 37.51 -3.45
C SER A 575 -10.81 38.35 -3.23
N THR A 576 -11.50 38.14 -2.11
CA THR A 576 -12.72 38.88 -1.74
C THR A 576 -12.45 40.07 -0.82
N VAL A 577 -11.23 40.23 -0.31
CA VAL A 577 -10.86 41.41 0.46
C VAL A 577 -10.61 42.54 -0.53
N LYS A 578 -11.42 43.61 -0.46
CA LYS A 578 -11.12 44.87 -1.15
C LYS A 578 -9.96 45.52 -0.39
N ILE A 579 -8.81 45.60 -1.03
CA ILE A 579 -7.64 46.32 -0.51
C ILE A 579 -7.48 47.47 -1.51
N ASP A 580 -7.94 48.65 -1.12
CA ASP A 580 -7.78 49.87 -1.92
C ASP A 580 -6.33 50.37 -1.86
#